data_AF-A0A399E0A7-F1
#
_entry.id   AF-A0A399E0A7-F1
#
_cell.length_a   1.000
_cell.length_b   1.000
_cell.length_c   1.000
_cell.angle_alpha   90.00
_cell.angle_beta   90.00
_cell.angle_gamma   90.00
#
_symmetry.space_group_name_H-M   'P 1'
#
loop_
_entity.id
_entity.type
_entity.pdbx_description
1 polymer ?
#
loop_
_entity_poly.entity_id
_entity_poly.type
_entity_poly.pdbx_seq_one_letter_code
_entity_poly.pdbx_strand_id
1 'polypeptide(L)'
;MRPSEPARRGVSLAAREALWALAFLAIPLAFFLFIRIWPAFQALWLSLFDWHADPSQRPFVGLEHYHQMLEDRLLLKALQNTLAYTLLGVPTQILLGLGIALLLNAVTRFRDVFRAIYFAPYVTPAAAVAWVFSWMLSPNFG
;
A
#
# COMPACT_ATOMS: atom_id res chain seq x y z
N MET A 1 -49.72 25.43 -43.48
CA MET A 1 -48.68 25.68 -42.46
C MET A 1 -48.67 24.52 -41.49
N ARG A 2 -47.63 23.68 -41.51
CA ARG A 2 -47.47 22.56 -40.56
C ARG A 2 -46.64 23.07 -39.37
N PRO A 3 -47.10 22.91 -38.12
CA PRO A 3 -46.34 23.35 -36.96
C PRO A 3 -45.05 22.52 -36.84
N SER A 4 -43.92 23.22 -36.75
CA SER A 4 -42.60 22.63 -36.50
C SER A 4 -42.52 22.16 -35.05
N GLU A 5 -42.47 20.85 -34.83
CA GLU A 5 -42.27 20.25 -33.51
C GLU A 5 -40.86 20.57 -32.96
N PRO A 6 -40.71 20.87 -31.66
CA PRO A 6 -39.41 21.14 -31.05
C PRO A 6 -38.62 19.83 -30.93
N ALA A 7 -37.46 19.78 -31.61
CA ALA A 7 -36.52 18.67 -31.50
C ALA A 7 -36.10 18.49 -30.03
N ARG A 8 -36.57 17.41 -29.40
CA ARG A 8 -36.13 17.01 -28.06
C ARG A 8 -34.64 16.69 -28.13
N ARG A 9 -33.80 17.61 -27.66
CA ARG A 9 -32.35 17.39 -27.48
C ARG A 9 -32.16 16.32 -26.39
N GLY A 10 -32.23 15.06 -26.80
CA GLY A 10 -31.81 13.94 -25.96
C GLY A 10 -30.33 14.08 -25.61
N VAL A 11 -29.97 13.64 -24.41
CA VAL A 11 -28.58 13.57 -23.94
C VAL A 11 -27.75 12.81 -24.98
N SER A 12 -26.64 13.37 -25.46
CA SER A 12 -25.81 12.72 -26.48
C SER A 12 -25.31 11.37 -25.98
N LEU A 13 -25.12 10.41 -26.89
CA LEU A 13 -24.58 9.07 -26.57
C LEU A 13 -23.27 9.18 -25.77
N ALA A 14 -22.39 10.10 -26.16
CA ALA A 14 -21.15 10.40 -25.44
C ALA A 14 -21.37 10.88 -23.99
N ALA A 15 -22.40 11.69 -23.73
CA ALA A 15 -22.72 12.13 -22.38
C ALA A 15 -23.33 11.01 -21.52
N ARG A 16 -24.06 10.06 -22.14
CA ARG A 16 -24.52 8.84 -21.45
C ARG A 16 -23.36 7.90 -21.12
N GLU A 17 -22.43 7.70 -22.06
CA GLU A 17 -21.22 6.89 -21.84
C GLU A 17 -20.33 7.47 -20.74
N ALA A 18 -20.13 8.80 -20.74
CA ALA A 18 -19.39 9.49 -19.69
C ALA A 18 -20.06 9.34 -18.32
N LEU A 19 -21.40 9.42 -18.24
CA LEU A 19 -22.14 9.22 -16.99
C LEU A 19 -21.94 7.79 -16.45
N TRP A 20 -22.01 6.79 -17.31
CA TRP A 20 -21.77 5.40 -16.92
C TRP A 20 -20.32 5.17 -16.49
N ALA A 21 -19.34 5.68 -17.24
CA ALA A 21 -17.94 5.61 -16.85
C ALA A 21 -17.70 6.26 -15.48
N LEU A 22 -18.33 7.42 -15.23
CA LEU A 22 -18.24 8.11 -13.94
C LEU A 22 -18.92 7.32 -12.83
N ALA A 23 -20.07 6.68 -13.09
CA ALA A 23 -20.75 5.84 -12.11
C ALA A 23 -19.94 4.58 -11.75
N PHE A 24 -19.35 3.92 -12.74
CA PHE A 24 -18.46 2.77 -12.53
C PHE A 24 -17.18 3.14 -11.78
N LEU A 25 -16.66 4.35 -11.97
CA LEU A 25 -15.52 4.85 -11.22
C LEU A 25 -15.90 5.33 -9.81
N ALA A 26 -17.10 5.92 -9.66
CA ALA A 26 -17.53 6.53 -8.41
C ALA A 26 -17.62 5.50 -7.27
N ILE A 27 -18.06 4.28 -7.54
CA ILE A 27 -18.20 3.22 -6.52
C ILE A 27 -16.83 2.82 -5.92
N PRO A 28 -15.83 2.35 -6.70
CA PRO A 28 -14.52 2.00 -6.16
C PRO A 28 -13.78 3.22 -5.61
N LEU A 29 -13.96 4.41 -6.20
CA LEU A 29 -13.38 5.64 -5.68
C LEU A 29 -13.95 6.00 -4.31
N ALA A 30 -15.28 5.98 -4.15
CA ALA A 30 -15.93 6.24 -2.87
C ALA A 30 -15.49 5.22 -1.82
N PHE A 31 -15.40 3.94 -2.18
CA PHE A 31 -14.88 2.90 -1.30
C PHE A 31 -13.43 3.18 -0.87
N PHE A 32 -12.54 3.51 -1.82
CA PHE A 32 -11.15 3.85 -1.53
C PHE A 32 -11.05 5.09 -0.62
N LEU A 33 -11.80 6.15 -0.92
CA LEU A 33 -11.80 7.36 -0.11
C LEU A 33 -12.30 7.09 1.31
N PHE A 34 -13.40 6.34 1.46
CA PHE A 34 -14.01 6.07 2.75
C PHE A 34 -13.21 5.07 3.60
N ILE A 35 -12.64 4.03 3.00
CA ILE A 35 -11.94 2.97 3.75
C ILE A 35 -10.45 3.29 3.95
N ARG A 36 -9.81 3.96 2.98
CA ARG A 36 -8.36 4.23 3.04
C ARG A 36 -8.05 5.65 3.47
N ILE A 37 -8.68 6.63 2.84
CA ILE A 37 -8.31 8.04 3.01
C ILE A 37 -8.93 8.63 4.27
N TRP A 38 -10.19 8.34 4.55
CA TRP A 38 -10.89 8.85 5.73
C TRP A 38 -10.22 8.42 7.05
N PRO A 39 -9.90 7.13 7.30
CA PRO A 39 -9.19 6.74 8.52
C PRO A 39 -7.77 7.32 8.61
N ALA A 40 -7.10 7.54 7.48
CA ALA A 40 -5.79 8.20 7.47
C ALA A 40 -5.89 9.66 7.95
N PHE A 41 -6.90 10.41 7.49
CA PHE A 41 -7.17 11.74 8.01
C PHE A 41 -7.58 11.72 9.49
N GLN A 42 -8.39 10.75 9.92
CA GLN A 42 -8.74 10.60 11.34
C GLN A 42 -7.50 10.32 12.21
N ALA A 43 -6.57 9.49 11.73
CA ALA A 43 -5.32 9.20 12.44
C ALA A 43 -4.43 10.45 12.54
N LEU A 44 -4.32 11.23 11.46
CA LEU A 44 -3.59 12.51 11.46
C LEU A 44 -4.26 13.57 12.35
N TRP A 45 -5.59 13.58 12.41
CA TRP A 45 -6.30 14.45 13.34
C TRP A 45 -6.04 14.03 14.78
N LEU A 46 -6.15 12.73 15.07
CA LEU A 46 -5.97 12.16 16.41
C LEU A 46 -4.54 12.32 16.93
N SER A 47 -3.53 12.35 16.07
CA SER A 47 -2.13 12.54 16.50
C SER A 47 -1.86 13.91 17.15
N LEU A 48 -2.74 14.89 16.93
CA LEU A 48 -2.68 16.22 17.55
C LEU A 48 -3.31 16.28 18.95
N PHE A 49 -3.92 15.19 19.41
CA PHE A 49 -4.57 15.09 20.72
C PHE A 49 -3.83 14.11 21.59
N ASP A 50 -3.73 14.41 22.89
CA ASP A 50 -3.17 13.47 23.84
C ASP A 50 -4.12 12.29 24.06
N TRP A 51 -3.54 11.11 24.26
CA TRP A 51 -4.30 9.90 24.52
C TRP A 51 -4.76 9.90 25.98
N HIS A 52 -6.08 9.78 26.17
CA HIS A 52 -6.68 9.65 27.49
C HIS A 52 -7.67 8.48 27.48
N ALA A 53 -7.73 7.75 28.60
CA ALA A 53 -8.65 6.64 28.78
C ALA A 53 -10.12 7.08 28.75
N ASP A 54 -10.41 8.31 29.20
CA ASP A 54 -11.70 8.97 29.02
C ASP A 54 -11.71 9.76 27.70
N PRO A 55 -12.51 9.36 26.69
CA PRO A 55 -12.58 10.05 25.41
C PRO A 55 -13.04 11.51 25.49
N SER A 56 -13.72 11.89 26.58
CA SER A 56 -14.19 13.26 26.79
C SER A 56 -13.08 14.22 27.24
N GLN A 57 -11.93 13.67 27.67
CA GLN A 57 -10.79 14.43 28.18
C GLN A 57 -9.57 14.27 27.27
N ARG A 58 -9.71 14.57 25.97
CA ARG A 58 -8.60 14.54 25.01
C ARG A 58 -8.07 15.96 24.78
N PRO A 59 -7.07 16.44 25.52
CA PRO A 59 -6.55 17.79 25.31
C PRO A 59 -5.89 17.86 23.93
N PHE A 60 -6.17 18.95 23.22
CA PHE A 60 -5.47 19.25 21.98
C PHE A 60 -4.06 19.76 22.31
N VAL A 61 -3.05 18.98 21.94
CA VAL A 61 -1.63 19.27 22.20
C VAL A 61 -0.89 19.77 20.94
N GLY A 62 -1.57 19.83 19.80
CA GLY A 62 -1.01 20.33 18.56
C GLY A 62 0.18 19.48 18.10
N LEU A 63 1.35 20.10 17.96
CA LEU A 63 2.55 19.42 17.45
C LEU A 63 3.51 18.93 18.53
N GLU A 64 3.11 18.98 19.80
CA GLU A 64 3.97 18.63 20.94
C GLU A 64 4.53 17.19 20.84
N HIS A 65 3.69 16.22 20.46
CA HIS A 65 4.14 14.84 20.23
C HIS A 65 5.26 14.74 19.19
N TYR A 66 5.17 15.55 18.12
CA TYR A 66 6.17 15.54 17.06
C TYR A 66 7.50 16.13 17.55
N HIS A 67 7.46 17.17 18.41
CA HIS A 67 8.67 17.70 19.03
C HIS A 67 9.36 16.64 19.91
N GLN A 68 8.59 15.96 20.76
CA GLN A 68 9.11 14.88 21.61
C GLN A 68 9.69 13.71 20.79
N MET A 69 9.03 13.34 19.70
CA MET A 69 9.50 12.30 18.78
C MET A 69 10.86 12.64 18.13
N LEU A 70 11.16 13.92 17.89
CA LEU A 70 12.43 14.34 17.30
C LEU A 70 13.60 14.26 18.29
N GLU A 71 13.33 14.28 19.60
CA GLU A 71 14.35 14.14 20.63
C GLU A 71 14.52 12.68 21.10
N ASP A 72 13.56 11.81 20.78
CA ASP A 72 13.60 10.40 21.13
C ASP A 72 14.68 9.64 20.32
N ARG A 73 15.77 9.29 21.02
CA ARG A 73 16.89 8.52 20.45
C ARG A 73 16.49 7.14 19.94
N LEU A 74 15.49 6.49 20.55
CA LEU A 74 15.04 5.17 20.10
C LEU A 74 14.29 5.29 18.77
N LEU A 75 13.43 6.29 18.64
CA LEU A 75 12.71 6.58 17.40
C LEU A 75 13.68 6.95 16.28
N LEU A 76 14.61 7.87 16.53
CA LEU A 76 15.62 8.27 15.54
C LEU A 76 16.47 7.08 15.09
N LYS A 77 16.88 6.20 16.02
CA LYS A 77 17.63 4.98 15.68
C LYS A 77 16.79 4.00 14.86
N ALA A 78 15.51 3.81 15.21
CA ALA A 78 14.60 2.96 14.45
C ALA A 78 14.37 3.50 13.02
N LEU A 79 14.25 4.82 12.87
CA LEU A 79 14.13 5.47 11.57
C LEU A 79 15.40 5.29 10.74
N GLN A 80 16.58 5.49 11.33
CA GLN A 80 17.87 5.26 10.66
C GLN A 80 18.02 3.80 10.21
N ASN A 81 17.70 2.84 11.07
CA ASN A 81 17.73 1.41 10.71
C ASN A 81 16.78 1.10 9.56
N THR A 82 15.56 1.64 9.59
CA THR A 82 14.55 1.44 8.54
C THR A 82 15.00 2.04 7.22
N LEU A 83 15.55 3.26 7.25
CA LEU A 83 16.09 3.93 6.07
C LEU A 83 17.28 3.17 5.50
N ALA A 84 18.24 2.75 6.33
CA ALA A 84 19.39 1.96 5.90
C ALA A 84 18.94 0.62 5.28
N TYR A 85 18.01 -0.09 5.93
CA TYR A 85 17.44 -1.33 5.41
C TYR A 85 16.73 -1.10 4.07
N THR A 86 15.96 -0.03 3.93
CA THR A 86 15.22 0.27 2.69
C THR A 86 16.16 0.66 1.56
N LEU A 87 17.12 1.55 1.83
CA LEU A 87 18.07 2.06 0.83
C LEU A 87 19.03 0.99 0.32
N LEU A 88 19.36 -0.02 1.14
CA LEU A 88 20.17 -1.15 0.71
C LEU A 88 19.29 -2.27 0.13
N GLY A 89 18.21 -2.61 0.83
CA GLY A 89 17.34 -3.73 0.49
C GLY A 89 16.60 -3.53 -0.83
N VAL A 90 15.99 -2.35 -1.06
CA VAL A 90 15.18 -2.11 -2.25
C VAL A 90 16.01 -2.15 -3.53
N PRO A 91 17.14 -1.42 -3.66
CA PRO A 91 17.97 -1.51 -4.86
C PRO A 91 18.55 -2.91 -5.06
N THR A 92 18.99 -3.58 -3.99
CA THR A 92 19.49 -4.96 -4.08
C THR A 92 18.41 -5.91 -4.60
N GLN A 93 17.19 -5.80 -4.10
CA GLN A 93 16.06 -6.61 -4.56
C GLN A 93 15.71 -6.33 -6.03
N ILE A 94 15.76 -5.08 -6.48
CA ILE A 94 15.55 -4.71 -7.89
C ILE A 94 16.65 -5.30 -8.78
N LEU A 95 17.92 -5.13 -8.40
CA LEU A 95 19.07 -5.62 -9.16
C LEU A 95 19.07 -7.15 -9.27
N LEU A 96 18.86 -7.85 -8.15
CA LEU A 96 18.77 -9.30 -8.13
C LEU A 96 17.54 -9.79 -8.91
N GLY A 97 16.38 -9.17 -8.71
CA GLY A 97 15.16 -9.51 -9.43
C GLY A 97 15.30 -9.34 -10.93
N LEU A 98 15.92 -8.24 -11.38
CA LEU A 98 16.22 -8.01 -12.79
C LEU A 98 17.24 -9.03 -13.33
N GLY A 99 18.31 -9.30 -12.59
CA GLY A 99 19.32 -10.29 -12.96
C GLY A 99 18.71 -11.68 -13.16
N ILE A 100 17.90 -12.14 -12.20
CA ILE A 100 17.19 -13.42 -12.30
C ILE A 100 16.17 -13.39 -13.45
N ALA A 101 15.45 -12.29 -13.66
CA ALA A 101 14.51 -12.15 -14.78
C ALA A 101 15.21 -12.30 -16.15
N LEU A 102 16.40 -11.72 -16.32
CA LEU A 102 17.19 -11.87 -17.54
C LEU A 102 17.66 -13.32 -17.75
N LEU A 103 18.13 -13.98 -16.68
CA LEU A 103 18.51 -15.40 -16.72
C LEU A 103 17.33 -16.29 -17.09
N LEU A 104 16.17 -16.11 -16.44
CA LEU A 104 14.94 -16.85 -16.74
C LEU A 104 14.40 -16.56 -18.14
N ASN A 105 14.69 -15.39 -18.70
CA ASN A 105 14.30 -15.07 -20.07
C ASN A 105 15.12 -15.85 -21.11
N ALA A 106 16.38 -16.17 -20.80
CA ALA A 106 17.25 -16.97 -21.66
C ALA A 106 16.97 -18.49 -21.61
N VAL A 107 16.17 -18.96 -20.64
CA VAL A 107 15.83 -20.38 -20.50
C VAL A 107 14.90 -20.84 -21.63
N THR A 108 15.37 -21.77 -22.45
CA THR A 108 14.63 -22.32 -23.60
C THR A 108 13.85 -23.61 -23.30
N ARG A 109 14.24 -24.37 -22.27
CA ARG A 109 13.61 -25.64 -21.86
C ARG A 109 13.18 -25.59 -20.39
N PHE A 110 11.99 -26.10 -20.07
CA PHE A 110 11.38 -26.09 -18.73
C PHE A 110 11.18 -24.69 -18.11
N ARG A 111 11.04 -23.65 -18.94
CA ARG A 111 10.89 -22.25 -18.53
C ARG A 111 9.79 -22.05 -17.47
N ASP A 112 8.64 -22.72 -17.62
CA ASP A 112 7.51 -22.57 -16.71
C ASP A 112 7.78 -23.21 -15.34
N VAL A 113 8.55 -24.30 -15.29
CA VAL A 113 8.95 -24.93 -14.03
C VAL A 113 9.90 -24.02 -13.25
N PHE A 114 10.93 -23.46 -13.90
CA PHE A 114 11.85 -22.54 -13.26
C PHE A 114 11.15 -21.28 -12.74
N ARG A 115 10.20 -20.73 -13.51
CA ARG A 115 9.36 -19.61 -13.06
C ARG A 115 8.52 -19.99 -11.85
N ALA A 116 7.85 -21.15 -11.88
CA ALA A 116 7.02 -21.61 -10.78
C ALA A 116 7.82 -21.75 -9.47
N ILE A 117 9.01 -22.37 -9.52
CA ILE A 117 9.88 -22.51 -8.35
C ILE A 117 10.33 -21.14 -7.82
N TYR A 118 10.76 -20.24 -8.70
CA TYR A 118 11.20 -18.90 -8.30
C TYR A 118 10.08 -18.07 -7.65
N PHE A 119 8.85 -18.16 -8.18
CA PHE A 119 7.72 -17.40 -7.66
C PHE A 119 6.99 -18.08 -6.50
N ALA A 120 7.17 -19.39 -6.28
CA ALA A 120 6.57 -20.13 -5.17
C ALA A 120 6.73 -19.46 -3.79
N PRO A 121 7.92 -18.99 -3.37
CA PRO A 121 8.08 -18.35 -2.06
C PRO A 121 7.31 -17.02 -1.94
N TYR A 122 7.05 -16.31 -3.04
CA TYR A 122 6.34 -15.03 -3.00
C TYR A 122 4.88 -15.15 -2.56
N VAL A 123 4.27 -16.33 -2.76
CA VAL A 123 2.90 -16.62 -2.34
C VAL A 123 2.85 -17.06 -0.86
N THR A 124 4.01 -17.32 -0.25
CA THR A 124 4.11 -17.78 1.14
C THR A 124 3.96 -16.61 2.11
N PRO A 125 3.11 -16.73 3.16
CA PRO A 125 2.96 -15.68 4.16
C PRO A 125 4.28 -15.36 4.88
N ALA A 126 4.55 -14.08 5.13
CA ALA A 126 5.76 -13.65 5.83
C ALA A 126 5.96 -14.32 7.20
N ALA A 127 4.86 -14.63 7.91
CA ALA A 127 4.90 -15.34 9.18
C ALA A 127 5.46 -16.78 9.04
N ALA A 128 5.07 -17.51 7.99
CA ALA A 128 5.59 -18.85 7.73
C ALA A 128 7.08 -18.81 7.36
N VAL A 129 7.49 -17.83 6.55
CA VAL A 129 8.90 -17.59 6.22
C VAL A 129 9.70 -17.32 7.51
N ALA A 130 9.22 -16.42 8.38
CA ALA A 130 9.88 -16.11 9.64
C ALA A 130 10.03 -17.33 10.55
N TRP A 131 9.04 -18.22 10.60
CA TRP A 131 9.12 -19.48 11.34
C TRP A 131 10.20 -20.42 10.80
N VAL A 132 10.24 -20.62 9.48
CA VAL A 132 11.26 -21.46 8.84
C VAL A 132 12.67 -20.94 9.14
N PHE A 133 12.89 -19.63 9.00
CA PHE A 133 14.17 -19.02 9.34
C PHE A 133 14.49 -19.11 10.83
N SER A 134 13.51 -18.93 11.72
CA SER A 134 13.69 -19.07 13.17
C SER A 134 14.13 -20.48 13.55
N TRP A 135 13.54 -21.52 12.95
CA TRP A 135 13.97 -22.90 13.15
C TRP A 135 15.38 -23.17 12.59
N MET A 136 15.64 -22.71 11.36
CA MET A 136 16.92 -22.91 10.68
C MET A 136 18.10 -22.21 11.39
N LEU A 137 17.82 -21.10 12.06
CA LEU A 137 18.79 -20.32 12.83
C LEU A 137 18.74 -20.61 14.34
N SER A 138 17.92 -21.58 14.78
CA SER A 138 17.79 -21.92 16.19
C SER A 138 19.00 -22.73 16.67
N PRO A 139 19.68 -22.30 17.75
CA PRO A 139 20.86 -22.98 18.27
C PRO A 139 20.58 -24.35 18.90
N ASN A 140 19.32 -24.74 19.08
CA ASN A 140 18.95 -26.05 19.65
C ASN A 140 18.84 -27.17 18.58
N PHE A 141 18.84 -26.81 17.29
CA PHE A 141 18.78 -27.76 16.16
C PHE A 141 19.95 -27.59 15.18
N GLY A 142 20.98 -26.82 15.57
CA GLY A 142 22.22 -26.60 14.83
C GLY A 142 23.43 -27.14 15.56
#